data_AF-A0A2H4VDC8-F1
#
_entry.id   AF-A0A2H4VDC8-F1
#
_cell.length_a   1.000
_cell.length_b   1.000
_cell.length_c   1.000
_cell.angle_alpha   90.00
_cell.angle_beta   90.00
_cell.angle_gamma   90.00
#
_symmetry.space_group_name_H-M   'P 1'
#
loop_
_entity.id
_entity.type
_entity.pdbx_description
1 polymer ?
#
loop_
_entity_poly.entity_id
_entity_poly.type
_entity_poly.pdbx_seq_one_letter_code
_entity_poly.pdbx_strand_id
1 'polypeptide(L)'
;MKIYLLISGKYGSRVVNNLAEHGMASNIVGMEEYPEDLPHFIDDFSQHIPQSLPPADLILAVGLSGDINMVVPEVARKTGAKSAIIPIYSPEQMPPGLQQEITESAPDVRIVFPKPFCSLEPVGDAPIDEFALRFGKPVLYIKSDKFIKKVKVLRGAPCGSTDYIAKGLWSLPVDDAELNATQKLHNYPCNASTDTDPAVGDTSMHLASYQIKEAVKRGLGFAVKSAVVDDEICDTAKCQEECLKTCPQVRIGLDTITISNEEKAIIDPATCGYCEICVKECPQNAIEIQNGRFELEG
;
A
#
# COMPACT_ATOMS: atom_id res chain seq x y z
N MET A 1 0.27 -12.49 17.96
CA MET A 1 1.11 -11.28 18.05
C MET A 1 0.56 -10.21 19.01
N LYS A 2 1.43 -9.48 19.73
CA LYS A 2 1.15 -8.27 20.52
C LYS A 2 1.60 -7.02 19.76
N ILE A 3 0.76 -5.97 19.73
CA ILE A 3 1.00 -4.75 18.96
C ILE A 3 1.00 -3.54 19.89
N TYR A 4 2.02 -2.69 19.76
CA TYR A 4 2.04 -1.36 20.36
C TYR A 4 1.83 -0.31 19.27
N LEU A 5 0.87 0.59 19.47
CA LEU A 5 0.49 1.59 18.47
C LEU A 5 1.10 2.95 18.81
N LEU A 6 1.67 3.61 17.81
CA LEU A 6 2.05 5.02 17.88
C LEU A 6 1.18 5.74 16.86
N ILE A 7 0.22 6.54 17.31
CA ILE A 7 -0.80 7.12 16.43
C ILE A 7 -0.79 8.64 16.49
N SER A 8 -1.24 9.26 15.40
CA SER A 8 -1.59 10.68 15.44
C SER A 8 -2.84 10.95 14.60
N GLY A 9 -3.64 11.87 15.12
CA GLY A 9 -4.80 12.45 14.46
C GLY A 9 -5.92 11.50 14.10
N LYS A 10 -6.91 12.06 13.39
CA LYS A 10 -8.13 11.34 12.98
C LYS A 10 -7.85 10.12 12.10
N TYR A 11 -6.73 10.13 11.38
CA TYR A 11 -6.33 8.99 10.58
C TYR A 11 -5.86 7.83 11.46
N GLY A 12 -4.97 8.09 12.43
CA GLY A 12 -4.52 7.11 13.41
C GLY A 12 -5.69 6.45 14.15
N SER A 13 -6.60 7.25 14.71
CA SER A 13 -7.78 6.73 15.43
C SER A 13 -8.64 5.81 14.55
N ARG A 14 -8.75 6.13 13.25
CA ARG A 14 -9.54 5.34 12.31
C ARG A 14 -8.92 3.98 12.01
N VAL A 15 -7.59 3.95 11.89
CA VAL A 15 -6.86 2.68 11.77
C VAL A 15 -7.10 1.86 13.03
N VAL A 16 -6.94 2.43 14.23
CA VAL A 16 -7.20 1.71 15.50
C VAL A 16 -8.61 1.12 15.54
N ASN A 17 -9.63 1.93 15.22
CA ASN A 17 -11.02 1.48 15.21
C ASN A 17 -11.23 0.32 14.22
N ASN A 18 -10.71 0.44 13.00
CA ASN A 18 -10.86 -0.61 11.99
C ASN A 18 -10.12 -1.90 12.38
N LEU A 19 -8.93 -1.81 12.99
CA LEU A 19 -8.21 -2.95 13.54
C LEU A 19 -9.03 -3.65 14.63
N ALA A 20 -9.60 -2.88 15.57
CA ALA A 20 -10.40 -3.41 16.66
C ALA A 20 -11.68 -4.09 16.17
N GLU A 21 -12.42 -3.46 15.25
CA GLU A 21 -13.67 -3.99 14.67
C GLU A 21 -13.46 -5.32 13.94
N HIS A 22 -12.27 -5.56 13.38
CA HIS A 22 -11.92 -6.80 12.68
C HIS A 22 -11.03 -7.73 13.52
N GLY A 23 -11.19 -7.66 14.85
CA GLY A 23 -10.70 -8.70 15.76
C GLY A 23 -9.22 -8.61 16.10
N MET A 24 -8.60 -7.42 16.02
CA MET A 24 -7.26 -7.18 16.57
C MET A 24 -7.27 -6.46 17.92
N ALA A 25 -8.44 -6.18 18.50
CA ALA A 25 -8.54 -5.49 19.80
C ALA A 25 -7.72 -6.18 20.90
N SER A 26 -7.75 -7.52 20.96
CA SER A 26 -6.98 -8.32 21.91
C SER A 26 -5.46 -8.35 21.63
N ASN A 27 -5.05 -7.97 20.42
CA ASN A 27 -3.63 -7.91 20.05
C ASN A 27 -3.00 -6.57 20.47
N ILE A 28 -3.78 -5.50 20.61
CA ILE A 28 -3.30 -4.17 20.98
C ILE A 28 -2.99 -4.14 22.48
N VAL A 29 -1.72 -4.06 22.84
CA VAL A 29 -1.26 -4.07 24.25
C VAL A 29 -1.06 -2.67 24.83
N GLY A 30 -1.01 -1.65 23.97
CA GLY A 30 -0.86 -0.26 24.35
C GLY A 30 -0.90 0.65 23.13
N MET A 31 -1.14 1.94 23.36
CA MET A 31 -1.08 2.97 22.34
C MET A 31 -0.62 4.30 22.94
N GLU A 32 0.16 5.04 22.16
CA GLU A 32 0.47 6.46 22.41
C GLU A 32 -0.15 7.32 21.31
N GLU A 33 -0.79 8.43 21.68
CA GLU A 33 -1.33 9.40 20.74
C GLU A 33 -0.52 10.70 20.76
N TYR A 34 -0.03 11.10 19.59
CA TYR A 34 0.78 12.30 19.41
C TYR A 34 -0.06 13.44 18.80
N PRO A 35 0.17 14.71 19.20
CA PRO A 35 -0.47 15.86 18.58
C PRO A 35 -0.20 15.96 17.07
N GLU A 36 -1.19 16.41 16.30
CA GLU A 36 -1.08 16.59 14.84
C GLU A 36 -0.21 17.80 14.46
N ASP A 37 -0.03 18.76 15.38
CA ASP A 37 0.67 20.03 15.18
C ASP A 37 2.15 20.00 15.60
N LEU A 38 2.71 18.80 15.83
CA LEU A 38 4.14 18.64 16.08
C LEU A 38 4.96 19.13 14.86
N PRO A 39 6.07 19.82 15.08
CA PRO A 39 6.95 20.25 14.00
C PRO A 39 7.58 19.04 13.29
N HIS A 40 7.83 19.18 12.00
CA HIS A 40 8.53 18.15 11.21
C HIS A 40 9.95 17.87 11.72
N PHE A 41 10.61 18.88 12.28
CA PHE A 41 11.94 18.78 12.88
C PHE A 41 11.83 18.85 14.40
N ILE A 42 12.41 17.88 15.10
CA ILE A 42 12.38 17.80 16.56
C ILE A 42 13.81 17.67 17.09
N ASP A 43 14.28 18.69 17.82
CA ASP A 43 15.64 18.72 18.39
C ASP A 43 15.93 17.54 19.33
N ASP A 44 14.94 17.14 20.13
CA ASP A 44 15.06 16.06 21.11
C ASP A 44 13.79 15.20 21.16
N PHE A 45 13.75 14.15 20.33
CA PHE A 45 12.64 13.20 20.30
C PHE A 45 12.55 12.31 21.56
N SER A 46 13.58 12.30 22.42
CA SER A 46 13.60 11.42 23.61
C SER A 46 12.49 11.76 24.62
N GLN A 47 12.06 13.02 24.63
CA GLN A 47 10.97 13.53 25.46
C GLN A 47 9.60 13.00 25.03
N HIS A 48 9.50 12.50 23.80
CA HIS A 48 8.28 11.97 23.20
C HIS A 48 8.19 10.44 23.30
N ILE A 49 9.15 9.77 23.95
CA ILE A 49 9.08 8.33 24.18
C ILE A 49 8.07 8.04 25.31
N PRO A 50 7.08 7.16 25.08
CA PRO A 50 6.11 6.79 26.11
C PRO A 50 6.79 6.20 27.35
N GLN A 51 6.27 6.52 28.53
CA GLN A 51 6.82 6.01 29.80
C GLN A 51 6.42 4.56 30.07
N SER A 52 5.21 4.16 29.65
CA SER A 52 4.66 2.82 29.88
C SER A 52 4.69 2.01 28.58
N LEU A 53 5.68 1.13 28.47
CA LEU A 53 5.90 0.32 27.27
C LEU A 53 5.80 -1.17 27.63
N PRO A 54 4.60 -1.78 27.53
CA PRO A 54 4.44 -3.21 27.75
C PRO A 54 5.12 -4.02 26.63
N PRO A 55 5.48 -5.30 26.88
CA PRO A 55 6.10 -6.13 25.85
C PRO A 55 5.23 -6.26 24.60
N ALA A 56 5.81 -6.02 23.43
CA ALA A 56 5.15 -6.09 22.14
C ALA A 56 6.01 -6.86 21.13
N ASP A 57 5.36 -7.46 20.13
CA ASP A 57 6.03 -8.16 19.02
C ASP A 57 6.19 -7.24 17.80
N LEU A 58 5.23 -6.33 17.61
CA LEU A 58 5.12 -5.41 16.47
C LEU A 58 4.86 -3.97 16.95
N ILE A 59 5.62 -3.01 16.43
CA ILE A 59 5.30 -1.58 16.52
C ILE A 59 4.55 -1.14 15.26
N LEU A 60 3.44 -0.44 15.41
CA LEU A 60 2.70 0.11 14.29
C LEU A 60 2.57 1.62 14.46
N ALA A 61 3.28 2.38 13.61
CA ALA A 61 3.39 3.83 13.70
C ALA A 61 2.60 4.49 12.56
N VAL A 62 1.51 5.19 12.89
CA VAL A 62 0.45 5.53 11.93
C VAL A 62 -0.01 6.96 12.09
N GLY A 63 0.07 7.74 11.01
CA GLY A 63 -0.35 9.16 11.03
C GLY A 63 0.73 10.12 11.52
N LEU A 64 1.88 9.60 11.95
CA LEU A 64 3.06 10.39 12.32
C LEU A 64 3.71 11.05 11.10
N SER A 65 4.22 12.27 11.29
CA SER A 65 4.85 13.07 10.24
C SER A 65 6.16 13.68 10.72
N GLY A 66 7.24 13.53 9.95
CA GLY A 66 8.57 14.04 10.30
C GLY A 66 9.25 13.26 11.45
N ASP A 67 10.16 13.96 12.14
CA ASP A 67 11.13 13.41 13.10
C ASP A 67 10.49 12.71 14.30
N ILE A 68 9.21 12.92 14.58
CA ILE A 68 8.51 12.16 15.64
C ILE A 68 8.57 10.65 15.39
N ASN A 69 8.73 10.20 14.14
CA ASN A 69 8.93 8.78 13.82
C ASN A 69 10.24 8.20 14.40
N MET A 70 11.20 9.03 14.82
CA MET A 70 12.44 8.61 15.49
C MET A 70 12.22 8.03 16.90
N VAL A 71 11.00 8.11 17.45
CA VAL A 71 10.66 7.37 18.68
C VAL A 71 10.55 5.86 18.43
N VAL A 72 10.28 5.42 17.19
CA VAL A 72 10.04 4.01 16.85
C VAL A 72 11.21 3.10 17.24
N PRO A 73 12.50 3.39 16.91
CA PRO A 73 13.65 2.63 17.37
C PRO A 73 13.69 2.37 18.87
N GLU A 74 13.48 3.41 19.68
CA GLU A 74 13.58 3.29 21.14
C GLU A 74 12.35 2.59 21.74
N VAL A 75 11.16 2.82 21.18
CA VAL A 75 9.95 2.09 21.53
C VAL A 75 10.12 0.60 21.23
N ALA A 76 10.66 0.23 20.06
CA ALA A 76 10.93 -1.16 19.72
C ALA A 76 11.92 -1.81 20.71
N ARG A 77 13.01 -1.12 21.05
CA ARG A 77 13.97 -1.61 22.07
C ARG A 77 13.33 -1.84 23.43
N LYS A 78 12.57 -0.87 23.95
CA LYS A 78 11.97 -0.93 25.29
C LYS A 78 10.83 -1.95 25.40
N THR A 79 10.07 -2.14 24.33
CA THR A 79 9.00 -3.16 24.26
C THR A 79 9.53 -4.56 23.92
N GLY A 80 10.76 -4.67 23.43
CA GLY A 80 11.33 -5.92 22.92
C GLY A 80 10.86 -6.30 21.51
N ALA A 81 10.09 -5.44 20.82
CA ALA A 81 9.61 -5.70 19.48
C ALA A 81 10.77 -5.81 18.49
N LYS A 82 10.65 -6.76 17.56
CA LYS A 82 11.62 -7.02 16.49
C LYS A 82 11.12 -6.62 15.12
N SER A 83 9.91 -6.07 15.05
CA SER A 83 9.29 -5.65 13.80
C SER A 83 8.57 -4.32 13.97
N ALA A 84 8.61 -3.47 12.95
CA ALA A 84 7.85 -2.22 12.90
C ALA A 84 7.30 -1.93 11.50
N ILE A 85 6.09 -1.36 11.46
CA ILE A 85 5.45 -0.87 10.23
C ILE A 85 5.24 0.64 10.37
N ILE A 86 5.77 1.39 9.40
CA ILE A 86 5.66 2.86 9.34
C ILE A 86 5.17 3.25 7.93
N PRO A 87 3.86 3.38 7.69
CA PRO A 87 3.36 3.63 6.36
C PRO A 87 3.60 5.06 5.89
N ILE A 88 3.84 5.21 4.59
CA ILE A 88 4.11 6.49 3.93
C ILE A 88 2.85 6.94 3.18
N TYR A 89 2.37 8.14 3.49
CA TYR A 89 1.22 8.75 2.81
C TYR A 89 1.59 9.96 1.97
N SER A 90 2.73 10.60 2.24
CA SER A 90 3.29 11.67 1.42
C SER A 90 4.82 11.66 1.49
N PRO A 91 5.51 12.20 0.46
CA PRO A 91 6.97 12.33 0.48
C PRO A 91 7.47 13.27 1.59
N GLU A 92 6.68 14.27 1.98
CA GLU A 92 7.01 15.22 3.06
C GLU A 92 6.92 14.57 4.45
N GLN A 93 5.94 13.69 4.67
CA GLN A 93 5.74 12.99 5.94
C GLN A 93 6.95 12.10 6.29
N MET A 94 7.52 11.43 5.29
CA MET A 94 8.56 10.40 5.49
C MET A 94 9.59 10.41 4.33
N PRO A 95 10.49 11.40 4.28
CA PRO A 95 11.53 11.47 3.25
C PRO A 95 12.49 10.27 3.30
N PRO A 96 13.17 9.90 2.19
CA PRO A 96 14.10 8.78 2.17
C PRO A 96 15.22 8.87 3.21
N GLY A 97 15.74 10.07 3.48
CA GLY A 97 16.77 10.27 4.51
C GLY A 97 16.29 9.88 5.91
N LEU A 98 15.06 10.25 6.27
CA LEU A 98 14.47 9.87 7.55
C LEU A 98 14.20 8.35 7.64
N GLN A 99 13.77 7.72 6.55
CA GLN A 99 13.61 6.25 6.50
C GLN A 99 14.94 5.54 6.78
N GLN A 100 16.03 6.03 6.17
CA GLN A 100 17.38 5.51 6.39
C GLN A 100 17.80 5.71 7.85
N GLU A 101 17.63 6.90 8.40
CA GLU A 101 18.00 7.22 9.78
C GLU A 101 17.26 6.35 10.82
N ILE A 102 15.95 6.16 10.65
CA ILE A 102 15.13 5.28 11.49
C ILE A 102 15.68 3.83 11.42
N THR A 103 16.00 3.36 10.22
CA THR A 103 16.48 1.99 10.01
C THR A 103 17.87 1.78 10.62
N GLU A 104 18.79 2.72 10.41
CA GLU A 104 20.15 2.68 10.98
C GLU A 104 20.14 2.76 12.51
N SER A 105 19.14 3.42 13.09
CA SER A 105 18.96 3.54 14.55
C SER A 105 18.44 2.26 15.21
N ALA A 106 18.01 1.27 14.44
CA ALA A 106 17.45 0.00 14.93
C ALA A 106 17.84 -1.21 14.04
N PRO A 107 19.14 -1.54 13.93
CA PRO A 107 19.62 -2.57 13.01
C PRO A 107 19.08 -3.98 13.32
N ASP A 108 18.68 -4.24 14.56
CA ASP A 108 18.10 -5.52 15.00
C ASP A 108 16.57 -5.58 14.89
N VAL A 109 15.93 -4.58 14.26
CA VAL A 109 14.48 -4.48 14.10
C VAL A 109 14.15 -4.45 12.61
N ARG A 110 13.26 -5.35 12.17
CA ARG A 110 12.74 -5.32 10.81
C ARG A 110 11.74 -4.18 10.66
N ILE A 111 12.15 -3.08 10.05
CA ILE A 111 11.28 -1.94 9.77
C ILE A 111 10.85 -1.98 8.29
N VAL A 112 9.55 -1.78 8.02
CA VAL A 112 9.00 -1.66 6.66
C VAL A 112 8.21 -0.38 6.50
N PHE A 113 8.28 0.18 5.29
CA PHE A 113 7.66 1.46 4.93
C PHE A 113 6.66 1.31 3.77
N PRO A 114 5.50 0.67 3.99
CA PRO A 114 4.53 0.47 2.91
C PRO A 114 4.03 1.81 2.35
N LYS A 115 4.00 1.92 1.02
CA LYS A 115 3.67 3.14 0.30
C LYS A 115 2.50 2.90 -0.68
N PRO A 116 1.25 3.24 -0.31
CA PRO A 116 0.77 3.61 1.02
C PRO A 116 0.45 2.37 1.87
N PHE A 117 -0.15 2.54 3.05
CA PHE A 117 -0.39 1.41 3.96
C PHE A 117 -1.20 0.24 3.34
N CYS A 118 -2.10 0.54 2.40
CA CYS A 118 -2.85 -0.49 1.67
C CYS A 118 -2.03 -1.19 0.58
N SER A 119 -0.73 -0.97 0.44
CA SER A 119 0.17 -1.75 -0.43
C SER A 119 0.96 -2.82 0.33
N LEU A 120 0.81 -2.92 1.66
CA LEU A 120 1.55 -3.87 2.47
C LEU A 120 1.22 -5.31 2.06
N GLU A 121 2.27 -6.09 1.78
CA GLU A 121 2.25 -7.52 1.54
C GLU A 121 3.16 -8.24 2.55
N PRO A 122 3.04 -9.57 2.70
CA PRO A 122 4.00 -10.35 3.48
C PRO A 122 5.44 -10.13 2.99
N VAL A 123 6.36 -9.97 3.93
CA VAL A 123 7.79 -9.66 3.68
C VAL A 123 8.74 -10.73 4.23
N GLY A 124 8.20 -11.86 4.73
CA GLY A 124 8.97 -12.94 5.33
C GLY A 124 9.35 -12.69 6.79
N ASP A 125 8.69 -11.74 7.46
CA ASP A 125 8.85 -11.45 8.88
C ASP A 125 7.57 -11.81 9.63
N ALA A 126 7.63 -12.75 10.57
CA ALA A 126 6.42 -13.38 11.11
C ALA A 126 5.40 -12.40 11.74
N PRO A 127 5.79 -11.39 12.55
CA PRO A 127 4.84 -10.37 13.02
C PRO A 127 4.25 -9.52 11.89
N ILE A 128 5.07 -9.04 10.95
CA ILE A 128 4.57 -8.24 9.82
C ILE A 128 3.65 -9.08 8.93
N ASP A 129 3.99 -10.33 8.68
CA ASP A 129 3.21 -11.26 7.86
C ASP A 129 1.87 -11.60 8.53
N GLU A 130 1.85 -11.86 9.85
CA GLU A 130 0.61 -12.07 10.62
C GLU A 130 -0.32 -10.85 10.49
N PHE A 131 0.22 -9.63 10.51
CA PHE A 131 -0.54 -8.40 10.24
C PHE A 131 -0.99 -8.33 8.78
N ALA A 132 -0.07 -8.55 7.83
CA ALA A 132 -0.29 -8.43 6.38
C ALA A 132 -1.29 -9.46 5.83
N LEU A 133 -1.52 -10.57 6.53
CA LEU A 133 -2.57 -11.54 6.20
C LEU A 133 -3.98 -11.04 6.56
N ARG A 134 -4.10 -10.07 7.48
CA ARG A 134 -5.37 -9.51 7.95
C ARG A 134 -5.66 -8.13 7.37
N PHE A 135 -4.62 -7.30 7.20
CA PHE A 135 -4.71 -5.96 6.66
C PHE A 135 -3.55 -5.63 5.73
N GLY A 136 -3.77 -4.79 4.74
CA GLY A 136 -2.74 -4.38 3.78
C GLY A 136 -3.33 -4.30 2.39
N LYS A 137 -2.69 -4.97 1.43
CA LYS A 137 -3.17 -5.07 0.05
C LYS A 137 -4.56 -5.70 -0.04
N PRO A 138 -5.60 -4.99 -0.51
CA PRO A 138 -6.97 -5.48 -0.43
C PRO A 138 -7.20 -6.77 -1.23
N VAL A 139 -8.04 -7.66 -0.69
CA VAL A 139 -8.51 -8.87 -1.39
C VAL A 139 -10.02 -8.93 -1.28
N LEU A 140 -10.70 -8.98 -2.43
CA LEU A 140 -12.15 -9.02 -2.52
C LEU A 140 -12.60 -10.34 -3.14
N TYR A 141 -13.65 -10.93 -2.57
CA TYR A 141 -14.46 -11.91 -3.25
C TYR A 141 -15.67 -11.20 -3.87
N ILE A 142 -15.84 -11.31 -5.19
CA ILE A 142 -16.98 -10.73 -5.90
C ILE A 142 -17.77 -11.83 -6.59
N LYS A 143 -19.08 -11.85 -6.39
CA LYS A 143 -20.01 -12.68 -7.16
C LYS A 143 -20.79 -11.78 -8.09
N SER A 144 -20.76 -12.05 -9.38
CA SER A 144 -21.40 -11.23 -10.41
C SER A 144 -21.99 -12.07 -11.55
N ASP A 145 -22.83 -11.44 -12.36
CA ASP A 145 -23.09 -11.81 -13.76
C ASP A 145 -22.79 -10.61 -14.67
N LYS A 146 -23.82 -9.95 -15.21
CA LYS A 146 -23.73 -8.60 -15.78
C LYS A 146 -23.61 -7.54 -14.68
N PHE A 147 -24.14 -7.82 -13.49
CA PHE A 147 -24.11 -6.93 -12.34
C PHE A 147 -23.48 -7.60 -11.12
N ILE A 148 -22.88 -6.80 -10.23
CA ILE A 148 -22.33 -7.26 -8.96
C ILE A 148 -23.47 -7.66 -8.02
N LYS A 149 -23.50 -8.92 -7.62
CA LYS A 149 -24.50 -9.50 -6.70
C LYS A 149 -24.02 -9.53 -5.26
N LYS A 150 -22.70 -9.67 -5.04
CA LYS A 150 -22.10 -9.75 -3.71
C LYS A 150 -20.65 -9.32 -3.75
N VAL A 151 -20.23 -8.59 -2.71
CA VAL A 151 -18.83 -8.29 -2.43
C VAL A 151 -18.55 -8.71 -0.98
N LYS A 152 -17.43 -9.41 -0.75
CA LYS A 152 -16.88 -9.66 0.58
C LYS A 152 -15.45 -9.16 0.61
N VAL A 153 -15.10 -8.44 1.68
CA VAL A 153 -13.71 -8.10 1.98
C VAL A 153 -13.07 -9.29 2.68
N LEU A 154 -12.07 -9.90 2.06
CA LEU A 154 -11.29 -10.99 2.64
C LEU A 154 -10.08 -10.43 3.39
N ARG A 155 -9.48 -9.37 2.84
CA ARG A 155 -8.43 -8.56 3.45
C ARG A 155 -8.66 -7.10 3.05
N GLY A 156 -8.59 -6.18 4.02
CA GLY A 156 -8.88 -4.77 3.81
C GLY A 156 -7.67 -3.86 4.01
N ALA A 157 -7.74 -2.65 3.49
CA ALA A 157 -6.84 -1.58 3.86
C ALA A 157 -6.94 -1.32 5.38
N PRO A 158 -5.82 -1.09 6.08
CA PRO A 158 -5.82 -0.87 7.53
C PRO A 158 -6.71 0.30 7.98
N CYS A 159 -6.88 1.32 7.14
CA CYS A 159 -7.73 2.46 7.44
C CYS A 159 -9.23 2.20 7.24
N GLY A 160 -9.66 1.07 6.70
CA GLY A 160 -11.08 0.75 6.44
C GLY A 160 -11.63 1.26 5.10
N SER A 161 -10.78 1.81 4.23
CA SER A 161 -11.23 2.28 2.90
C SER A 161 -11.81 1.16 2.04
N THR A 162 -11.26 -0.06 2.13
CA THR A 162 -11.76 -1.21 1.38
C THR A 162 -13.21 -1.55 1.75
N ASP A 163 -13.55 -1.57 3.04
CA ASP A 163 -14.91 -1.83 3.51
C ASP A 163 -15.90 -0.75 3.09
N TYR A 164 -15.46 0.52 3.14
CA TYR A 164 -16.25 1.63 2.61
C TYR A 164 -16.53 1.48 1.12
N ILE A 165 -15.51 1.16 0.32
CA ILE A 165 -15.63 1.00 -1.13
C ILE A 165 -16.51 -0.20 -1.47
N ALA A 166 -16.28 -1.35 -0.83
CA ALA A 166 -17.00 -2.59 -1.07
C ALA A 166 -18.52 -2.45 -0.89
N LYS A 167 -18.97 -1.69 0.12
CA LYS A 167 -20.41 -1.37 0.33
C LYS A 167 -21.04 -0.68 -0.87
N GLY A 168 -20.26 0.06 -1.64
CA GLY A 168 -20.74 0.82 -2.78
C GLY A 168 -20.66 0.11 -4.12
N LEU A 169 -20.12 -1.12 -4.18
CA LEU A 169 -19.99 -1.87 -5.43
C LEU A 169 -21.21 -2.71 -5.78
N TRP A 170 -22.10 -2.96 -4.80
CA TRP A 170 -23.29 -3.76 -5.02
C TRP A 170 -24.20 -3.16 -6.11
N SER A 171 -24.74 -4.03 -6.98
CA SER A 171 -25.64 -3.70 -8.09
C SER A 171 -25.03 -2.84 -9.22
N LEU A 172 -23.72 -2.59 -9.22
CA LEU A 172 -23.06 -1.95 -10.36
C LEU A 172 -22.89 -2.93 -11.53
N PRO A 173 -22.93 -2.44 -12.79
CA PRO A 173 -22.40 -3.18 -13.93
C PRO A 173 -20.94 -3.57 -13.67
N VAL A 174 -20.56 -4.78 -14.07
CA VAL A 174 -19.20 -5.30 -13.79
C VAL A 174 -18.11 -4.45 -14.45
N ASP A 175 -18.37 -3.89 -15.63
CA ASP A 175 -17.41 -3.08 -16.38
C ASP A 175 -17.19 -1.69 -15.75
N ASP A 176 -18.13 -1.22 -14.92
CA ASP A 176 -18.05 0.07 -14.23
C ASP A 176 -17.39 -0.02 -12.84
N ALA A 177 -17.13 -1.24 -12.36
CA ALA A 177 -16.74 -1.51 -10.99
C ALA A 177 -15.40 -0.86 -10.61
N GLU A 178 -14.39 -0.93 -11.49
CA GLU A 178 -13.09 -0.31 -11.26
C GLU A 178 -13.15 1.21 -11.11
N LEU A 179 -13.89 1.86 -12.02
CA LEU A 179 -14.04 3.31 -12.02
C LEU A 179 -14.77 3.76 -10.75
N ASN A 180 -15.86 3.07 -10.39
CA ASN A 180 -16.63 3.36 -9.19
C ASN A 180 -15.81 3.13 -7.91
N ALA A 181 -14.99 2.08 -7.86
CA ALA A 181 -14.12 1.80 -6.72
C ALA A 181 -13.14 2.96 -6.49
N THR A 182 -12.56 3.49 -7.56
CA THR A 182 -11.63 4.61 -7.53
C THR A 182 -12.32 5.90 -7.09
N GLN A 183 -13.49 6.22 -7.67
CA GLN A 183 -14.27 7.38 -7.26
C GLN A 183 -14.65 7.34 -5.77
N LYS A 184 -15.00 6.15 -5.25
CA LYS A 184 -15.27 5.97 -3.82
C LYS A 184 -14.03 6.18 -2.97
N LEU A 185 -12.86 5.73 -3.41
CA LEU A 185 -11.62 6.03 -2.70
C LEU A 185 -11.37 7.55 -2.61
N HIS A 186 -11.63 8.32 -3.66
CA HIS A 186 -11.53 9.79 -3.61
C HIS A 186 -12.54 10.45 -2.68
N ASN A 187 -13.71 9.82 -2.46
CA ASN A 187 -14.72 10.29 -1.50
C ASN A 187 -14.44 9.81 -0.07
N TYR A 188 -13.47 8.92 0.11
CA TYR A 188 -13.03 8.45 1.41
C TYR A 188 -11.98 9.43 1.99
N PRO A 189 -11.97 9.72 3.31
CA PRO A 189 -10.98 10.62 3.90
C PRO A 189 -9.58 9.97 4.00
N CYS A 190 -9.03 9.55 2.87
CA CYS A 190 -7.72 8.89 2.77
C CYS A 190 -6.60 9.87 3.14
N ASN A 191 -5.54 9.38 3.80
CA ASN A 191 -4.38 10.19 4.16
C ASN A 191 -3.35 10.28 3.02
N ALA A 192 -3.52 9.47 1.97
CA ALA A 192 -2.62 9.42 0.83
C ALA A 192 -2.63 10.76 0.07
N SER A 193 -1.46 11.38 -0.05
CA SER A 193 -1.31 12.66 -0.73
C SER A 193 -1.53 12.56 -2.23
N THR A 194 -2.02 13.65 -2.80
CA THR A 194 -2.12 13.91 -4.24
C THR A 194 -0.86 14.57 -4.80
N ASP A 195 0.13 14.87 -3.96
CA ASP A 195 1.42 15.37 -4.41
C ASP A 195 2.22 14.25 -5.08
N THR A 196 2.93 14.61 -6.14
CA THR A 196 3.83 13.69 -6.83
C THR A 196 4.99 13.32 -5.91
N ASP A 197 5.16 12.04 -5.68
CA ASP A 197 6.30 11.50 -4.95
C ASP A 197 7.45 11.20 -5.93
N PRO A 198 8.58 11.92 -5.84
CA PRO A 198 9.70 11.75 -6.77
C PRO A 198 10.29 10.34 -6.75
N ALA A 199 10.17 9.60 -5.64
CA ALA A 199 10.71 8.25 -5.54
C ALA A 199 9.96 7.28 -6.47
N VAL A 200 8.66 7.49 -6.69
CA VAL A 200 7.82 6.60 -7.51
C VAL A 200 7.38 7.21 -8.84
N GLY A 201 7.48 8.53 -9.01
CA GLY A 201 7.02 9.22 -10.22
C GLY A 201 5.49 9.33 -10.35
N ASP A 202 4.78 9.11 -9.25
CA ASP A 202 3.31 9.15 -9.16
C ASP A 202 2.89 9.60 -7.74
N THR A 203 1.58 9.69 -7.46
CA THR A 203 1.04 10.12 -6.17
C THR A 203 0.71 8.94 -5.27
N SER A 204 0.75 9.13 -3.94
CA SER A 204 0.30 8.09 -3.00
C SER A 204 -1.19 7.76 -3.18
N MET A 205 -2.01 8.74 -3.57
CA MET A 205 -3.43 8.52 -3.89
C MET A 205 -3.61 7.60 -5.11
N HIS A 206 -2.80 7.77 -6.16
CA HIS A 206 -2.82 6.88 -7.31
C HIS A 206 -2.35 5.47 -6.93
N LEU A 207 -1.27 5.34 -6.15
CA LEU A 207 -0.83 4.05 -5.64
C LEU A 207 -1.94 3.33 -4.84
N ALA A 208 -2.64 4.04 -3.95
CA ALA A 208 -3.81 3.50 -3.24
C ALA A 208 -4.94 3.07 -4.19
N SER A 209 -5.17 3.86 -5.24
CA SER A 209 -6.17 3.57 -6.27
C SER A 209 -5.82 2.29 -7.05
N TYR A 210 -4.55 2.07 -7.35
CA TYR A 210 -4.10 0.83 -8.01
C TYR A 210 -4.40 -0.40 -7.14
N GLN A 211 -4.19 -0.32 -5.82
CA GLN A 211 -4.46 -1.45 -4.92
C GLN A 211 -5.93 -1.87 -4.91
N ILE A 212 -6.86 -0.91 -4.88
CA ILE A 212 -8.30 -1.24 -4.90
C ILE A 212 -8.77 -1.67 -6.28
N LYS A 213 -8.23 -1.10 -7.37
CA LYS A 213 -8.52 -1.54 -8.74
C LYS A 213 -8.11 -2.99 -8.94
N GLU A 214 -6.90 -3.34 -8.51
CA GLU A 214 -6.43 -4.73 -8.55
C GLU A 214 -7.38 -5.66 -7.80
N ALA A 215 -7.75 -5.31 -6.57
CA ALA A 215 -8.65 -6.14 -5.77
C ALA A 215 -10.03 -6.34 -6.43
N VAL A 216 -10.55 -5.32 -7.11
CA VAL A 216 -11.80 -5.42 -7.87
C VAL A 216 -11.63 -6.31 -9.10
N LYS A 217 -10.58 -6.10 -9.89
CA LYS A 217 -10.29 -6.89 -11.09
C LYS A 217 -10.11 -8.37 -10.76
N ARG A 218 -9.26 -8.69 -9.79
CA ARG A 218 -9.07 -10.07 -9.30
C ARG A 218 -10.37 -10.66 -8.75
N GLY A 219 -11.15 -9.86 -8.01
CA GLY A 219 -12.45 -10.29 -7.51
C GLY A 219 -13.46 -10.61 -8.63
N LEU A 220 -13.41 -9.88 -9.74
CA LEU A 220 -14.26 -10.10 -10.92
C LEU A 220 -13.73 -11.18 -11.87
N GLY A 221 -12.42 -11.46 -11.82
CA GLY A 221 -11.74 -12.39 -12.73
C GLY A 221 -11.30 -11.78 -14.06
N PHE A 222 -11.42 -10.46 -14.25
CA PHE A 222 -10.99 -9.79 -15.48
C PHE A 222 -10.62 -8.32 -15.24
N ALA A 223 -9.84 -7.74 -16.15
CA ALA A 223 -9.63 -6.30 -16.28
C ALA A 223 -10.27 -5.78 -17.57
N VAL A 224 -10.68 -4.51 -17.58
CA VAL A 224 -11.28 -3.85 -18.78
C VAL A 224 -10.29 -3.01 -19.58
N LYS A 225 -9.12 -2.75 -18.99
CA LYS A 225 -8.07 -1.90 -19.56
C LYS A 225 -6.72 -2.33 -19.01
N SER A 226 -5.74 -2.53 -19.89
CA SER A 226 -4.35 -2.86 -19.51
C SER A 226 -3.36 -2.29 -20.51
N ALA A 227 -2.11 -2.13 -20.07
CA ALA A 227 -1.00 -2.08 -21.01
C ALA A 227 -0.73 -3.51 -21.52
N VAL A 228 -0.46 -3.62 -22.82
CA VAL A 228 -0.15 -4.86 -23.54
C VAL A 228 1.21 -4.68 -24.20
N VAL A 229 2.01 -5.73 -24.18
CA VAL A 229 3.35 -5.77 -24.79
C VAL A 229 3.24 -6.46 -26.14
N ASP A 230 3.82 -5.86 -27.17
CA ASP A 230 4.04 -6.49 -28.46
C ASP A 230 5.35 -7.31 -28.41
N ASP A 231 5.21 -8.63 -28.40
CA ASP A 231 6.34 -9.57 -28.28
C ASP A 231 7.27 -9.54 -29.49
N GLU A 232 6.79 -9.13 -30.68
CA GLU A 232 7.63 -9.01 -31.88
C GLU A 232 8.53 -7.77 -31.80
N ILE A 233 8.08 -6.71 -31.12
CA ILE A 233 8.82 -5.46 -30.96
C ILE A 233 9.67 -5.45 -29.68
N CYS A 234 9.17 -6.04 -28.59
CA CYS A 234 9.85 -6.01 -27.29
C CYS A 234 11.17 -6.78 -27.34
N ASP A 235 12.29 -6.12 -27.02
CA ASP A 235 13.61 -6.76 -26.95
C ASP A 235 14.39 -6.16 -25.77
N THR A 236 14.42 -6.85 -24.63
CA THR A 236 15.07 -6.29 -23.42
C THR A 236 16.59 -6.15 -23.57
N ALA A 237 17.21 -6.80 -24.55
CA ALA A 237 18.63 -6.59 -24.85
C ALA A 237 18.90 -5.23 -25.54
N LYS A 238 17.85 -4.58 -26.07
CA LYS A 238 17.95 -3.27 -26.75
C LYS A 238 17.44 -2.11 -25.90
N CYS A 239 17.08 -2.33 -24.64
CA CYS A 239 16.67 -1.29 -23.73
C CYS A 239 17.25 -1.51 -22.34
N GLN A 240 17.00 -0.59 -21.41
CA GLN A 240 17.43 -0.75 -20.02
C GLN A 240 16.25 -1.04 -19.10
N GLU A 241 15.23 -1.74 -19.60
CA GLU A 241 14.03 -2.12 -18.83
C GLU A 241 13.31 -0.88 -18.26
N GLU A 242 13.19 0.18 -19.06
CA GLU A 242 12.59 1.46 -18.65
C GLU A 242 11.17 1.28 -18.10
N CYS A 243 10.40 0.33 -18.65
CA CYS A 243 9.07 -0.01 -18.16
C CYS A 243 9.08 -0.45 -16.69
N LEU A 244 10.00 -1.32 -16.28
CA LEU A 244 10.19 -1.75 -14.89
C LEU A 244 10.68 -0.58 -14.03
N LYS A 245 11.69 0.15 -14.52
CA LYS A 245 12.32 1.25 -13.79
C LYS A 245 11.40 2.45 -13.56
N THR A 246 10.34 2.60 -14.33
CA THR A 246 9.42 3.75 -14.25
C THR A 246 8.03 3.38 -13.74
N CYS A 247 7.67 2.10 -13.68
CA CYS A 247 6.39 1.66 -13.16
C CYS A 247 6.26 2.01 -11.66
N PRO A 248 5.26 2.82 -11.25
CA PRO A 248 5.10 3.19 -9.84
C PRO A 248 4.84 2.00 -8.92
N GLN A 249 4.14 0.97 -9.40
CA GLN A 249 3.86 -0.25 -8.65
C GLN A 249 5.14 -1.09 -8.45
N VAL A 250 5.96 -1.26 -9.49
CA VAL A 250 7.26 -1.95 -9.39
C VAL A 250 8.20 -1.22 -8.42
N ARG A 251 8.22 0.12 -8.46
CA ARG A 251 9.04 0.93 -7.54
C ARG A 251 8.66 0.81 -6.07
N ILE A 252 7.45 0.36 -5.74
CA ILE A 252 7.03 0.05 -4.37
C ILE A 252 7.10 -1.46 -4.05
N GLY A 253 7.72 -2.25 -4.92
CA GLY A 253 7.99 -3.67 -4.71
C GLY A 253 6.89 -4.62 -5.18
N LEU A 254 6.00 -4.20 -6.07
CA LEU A 254 4.92 -5.05 -6.61
C LEU A 254 5.25 -5.56 -8.02
N ASP A 255 4.85 -6.79 -8.32
CA ASP A 255 5.14 -7.48 -9.59
C ASP A 255 4.17 -7.08 -10.73
N THR A 256 3.99 -5.78 -10.97
CA THR A 256 3.13 -5.29 -12.07
C THR A 256 3.72 -5.55 -13.45
N ILE A 257 5.05 -5.43 -13.56
CA ILE A 257 5.79 -5.75 -14.77
C ILE A 257 6.88 -6.73 -14.35
N THR A 258 7.01 -7.83 -15.10
CA THR A 258 8.06 -8.85 -14.90
C THR A 258 8.72 -9.16 -16.24
N ILE A 259 9.85 -9.87 -16.24
CA ILE A 259 10.51 -10.34 -17.46
C ILE A 259 10.32 -11.85 -17.58
N SER A 260 9.88 -12.30 -18.76
CA SER A 260 9.71 -13.71 -19.10
C SER A 260 11.05 -14.42 -19.30
N ASN A 261 11.03 -15.75 -19.38
CA ASN A 261 12.22 -16.54 -19.74
C ASN A 261 12.71 -16.26 -21.18
N GLU A 262 11.88 -15.66 -22.03
CA GLU A 262 12.20 -15.28 -23.40
C GLU A 262 12.65 -13.82 -23.50
N GLU A 263 13.01 -13.19 -22.37
CA GLU A 263 13.50 -11.80 -22.33
C GLU A 263 12.46 -10.79 -22.88
N LYS A 264 11.18 -11.03 -22.54
CA LYS A 264 10.05 -10.13 -22.88
C LYS A 264 9.42 -9.56 -21.62
N ALA A 265 8.99 -8.31 -21.68
CA ALA A 265 8.21 -7.73 -20.59
C ALA A 265 6.81 -8.37 -20.55
N ILE A 266 6.38 -8.79 -19.37
CA ILE A 266 5.01 -9.25 -19.08
C ILE A 266 4.37 -8.21 -18.16
N ILE A 267 3.16 -7.77 -18.49
CA ILE A 267 2.39 -6.83 -17.67
C ILE A 267 1.14 -7.53 -17.14
N ASP A 268 0.97 -7.54 -15.81
CA ASP A 268 -0.22 -8.12 -15.18
C ASP A 268 -1.44 -7.19 -15.39
N PRO A 269 -2.49 -7.61 -16.12
CA PRO A 269 -3.68 -6.81 -16.32
C PRO A 269 -4.44 -6.50 -15.03
N ALA A 270 -4.27 -7.31 -13.98
CA ALA A 270 -4.86 -7.06 -12.67
C ALA A 270 -4.27 -5.79 -12.03
N THR A 271 -2.98 -5.51 -12.22
CA THR A 271 -2.29 -4.42 -11.51
C THR A 271 -2.04 -3.17 -12.39
N CYS A 272 -2.22 -3.26 -13.71
CA CYS A 272 -1.93 -2.19 -14.68
C CYS A 272 -3.18 -1.44 -15.23
N GLY A 273 -3.01 -0.47 -16.15
CA GLY A 273 -4.08 0.01 -17.04
C GLY A 273 -4.35 1.51 -17.12
N TYR A 274 -3.71 2.37 -16.29
CA TYR A 274 -4.13 3.78 -16.18
C TYR A 274 -3.04 4.85 -16.19
N CYS A 275 -1.81 4.60 -15.71
CA CYS A 275 -0.80 5.66 -15.62
C CYS A 275 -0.12 5.97 -16.96
N GLU A 276 -0.06 4.97 -17.86
CA GLU A 276 0.56 5.05 -19.19
C GLU A 276 2.06 5.46 -19.15
N ILE A 277 2.71 5.36 -17.99
CA ILE A 277 4.12 5.74 -17.81
C ILE A 277 5.01 4.83 -18.64
N CYS A 278 4.87 3.50 -18.51
CA CYS A 278 5.68 2.54 -19.27
C CYS A 278 5.53 2.68 -20.80
N VAL A 279 4.34 3.10 -21.27
CA VAL A 279 4.07 3.35 -22.70
C VAL A 279 4.91 4.52 -23.21
N LYS A 280 4.99 5.60 -22.42
CA LYS A 280 5.77 6.80 -22.78
C LYS A 280 7.28 6.57 -22.69
N GLU A 281 7.69 5.70 -21.78
CA GLU A 281 9.10 5.45 -21.46
C GLU A 281 9.71 4.30 -22.28
N CYS A 282 8.90 3.48 -22.98
CA CYS A 282 9.41 2.38 -23.78
C CYS A 282 10.14 2.90 -25.04
N PRO A 283 11.48 2.73 -25.17
CA PRO A 283 12.22 3.28 -26.30
C PRO A 283 11.91 2.59 -27.63
N GLN A 284 11.34 1.38 -27.57
CA GLN A 284 10.97 0.57 -28.74
C GLN A 284 9.51 0.77 -29.16
N ASN A 285 8.71 1.51 -28.38
CA ASN A 285 7.26 1.60 -28.55
C ASN A 285 6.57 0.23 -28.57
N ALA A 286 7.08 -0.73 -27.80
CA ALA A 286 6.57 -2.11 -27.71
C ALA A 286 5.38 -2.25 -26.75
N ILE A 287 4.91 -1.16 -26.14
CA ILE A 287 3.85 -1.18 -25.13
C ILE A 287 2.76 -0.21 -25.54
N GLU A 288 1.52 -0.66 -25.52
CA GLU A 288 0.34 0.18 -25.76
C GLU A 288 -0.77 -0.08 -24.75
N ILE A 289 -1.67 0.89 -24.60
CA ILE A 289 -2.88 0.71 -23.81
C ILE A 289 -3.98 0.15 -24.67
N GLN A 290 -4.57 -0.96 -24.24
CA GLN A 290 -5.73 -1.55 -24.88
C GLN A 290 -6.94 -1.55 -23.93
N ASN A 291 -8.11 -1.26 -24.49
CA ASN A 291 -9.39 -1.48 -23.82
C ASN A 291 -9.93 -2.83 -24.32
N GLY A 292 -10.39 -3.67 -23.40
CA GLY A 292 -10.82 -5.02 -23.72
C GLY A 292 -10.96 -5.86 -22.47
N ARG A 293 -11.52 -7.06 -22.62
CA ARG A 293 -11.70 -7.98 -21.50
C ARG A 293 -10.47 -8.88 -21.39
N PHE A 294 -9.62 -8.59 -20.41
CA PHE A 294 -8.44 -9.38 -20.07
C PHE A 294 -8.80 -10.34 -18.95
N GLU A 295 -9.04 -11.61 -19.28
CA GLU A 295 -9.29 -12.64 -18.26
C GLU A 295 -8.04 -12.82 -17.39
N LEU A 296 -8.24 -12.93 -16.08
CA LEU A 296 -7.17 -13.12 -15.11
C LEU A 296 -7.11 -14.59 -14.71
N GLU A 297 -5.91 -15.15 -14.71
CA GLU A 297 -5.68 -16.47 -14.14
C GLU A 297 -5.89 -16.40 -12.61
N GLY A 298 -6.66 -17.36 -12.09
CA GLY A 298 -7.18 -17.37 -10.71
C GLY A 298 -6.20 -17.90 -9.68
#